data_AF-A0A3D4W6E3-F1
#
_entry.id   AF-A0A3D4W6E3-F1
#
_cell.length_a   1.000
_cell.length_b   1.000
_cell.length_c   1.000
_cell.angle_alpha   90.00
_cell.angle_beta   90.00
_cell.angle_gamma   90.00
#
_symmetry.space_group_name_H-M   'P 1'
#
loop_
_entity.id
_entity.type
_entity.pdbx_description
1 polymer ?
#
loop_
_entity_poly.entity_id
_entity_poly.type
_entity_poly.pdbx_seq_one_letter_code
_entity_poly.pdbx_strand_id
1 'polypeptide(L)'
;MKKIFAMLLLVITALALRAGEETTNYLTSGGKTYFCQKVRSGLFCANIVTSDGFTLKIPYSKVDAVYRDGKLYERLPVIYEGAAQGKTALMEYITSRNGLRLYKYCEYGECGDLLRCNYKPAHLQVVYYVFKDGEFYLLVDCKNAASVLPFFGIKVA
;
A
#
# COMPACT_ATOMS: atom_id res chain seq x y z
N MET A 1 18.34 13.57 -45.25
CA MET A 1 18.57 12.28 -44.55
C MET A 1 18.80 12.44 -43.04
N LYS A 2 19.65 13.37 -42.54
CA LYS A 2 19.88 13.58 -41.09
C LYS A 2 18.61 13.85 -40.25
N LYS A 3 17.62 14.59 -40.78
CA LYS A 3 16.37 14.90 -40.06
C LYS A 3 15.46 13.68 -39.86
N ILE A 4 15.48 12.73 -40.79
CA ILE A 4 14.68 11.49 -40.70
C ILE A 4 15.28 10.56 -39.65
N PHE A 5 16.61 10.44 -39.59
CA PHE A 5 17.30 9.69 -38.54
C PHE A 5 17.04 10.27 -37.13
N ALA A 6 17.04 11.60 -36.99
CA ALA A 6 16.71 12.24 -35.71
C ALA A 6 15.26 11.97 -35.27
N MET A 7 14.30 11.98 -36.20
CA MET A 7 12.91 11.61 -35.91
C MET A 7 12.78 10.13 -35.51
N LEU A 8 13.45 9.23 -36.22
CA LEU A 8 13.40 7.80 -35.91
C LEU A 8 13.98 7.52 -34.51
N LEU A 9 15.08 8.18 -34.16
CA LEU A 9 15.71 8.06 -32.84
C LEU A 9 14.78 8.56 -31.72
N LEU A 10 14.05 9.66 -31.96
CA LEU A 10 13.09 10.23 -31.00
C LEU A 10 11.86 9.34 -30.79
N VAL A 11 11.40 8.66 -31.84
CA VAL A 11 10.28 7.71 -31.77
C VAL A 11 10.69 6.45 -31.00
N ILE A 12 11.91 5.94 -31.22
CA ILE A 12 12.44 4.77 -30.50
C ILE A 12 12.61 5.07 -29.01
N THR A 13 13.10 6.26 -28.63
CA THR A 13 13.22 6.64 -27.22
C THR A 13 11.87 6.86 -26.54
N ALA A 14 10.88 7.41 -27.25
CA ALA A 14 9.51 7.56 -26.73
C ALA A 14 8.82 6.20 -26.51
N LEU A 15 9.06 5.21 -27.38
CA LEU A 15 8.55 3.85 -27.22
C LEU A 15 9.25 3.10 -26.08
N ALA A 16 10.56 3.31 -25.89
CA ALA A 16 11.30 2.72 -24.77
C ALA A 16 10.86 3.25 -23.41
N LEU A 17 10.42 4.52 -23.33
CA LEU A 17 9.84 5.11 -22.11
C LEU A 17 8.47 4.51 -21.77
N ARG A 18 7.66 4.16 -22.78
CA ARG A 18 6.36 3.51 -22.57
C ARG A 18 6.46 2.04 -22.16
N ALA A 19 7.53 1.34 -22.54
CA ALA A 19 7.76 -0.05 -22.11
C ALA A 19 8.09 -0.18 -20.61
N GLY A 20 8.40 0.93 -19.92
CA GLY A 20 8.57 0.98 -18.47
C GLY A 20 7.28 1.18 -17.67
N GLU A 21 6.12 1.36 -18.34
CA GLU A 21 4.83 1.63 -17.67
C GLU A 21 4.02 0.36 -17.36
N GLU A 22 4.41 -0.82 -17.84
CA GLU A 22 3.85 -2.07 -17.33
C GLU A 22 4.49 -2.39 -15.97
N THR A 23 4.02 -1.72 -14.93
CA THR A 23 4.43 -2.00 -13.55
C THR A 23 3.98 -3.42 -13.21
N THR A 24 4.92 -4.36 -13.30
CA THR A 24 4.67 -5.77 -13.00
C THR A 24 4.26 -5.90 -11.54
N ASN A 25 3.11 -6.52 -11.27
CA ASN A 25 2.68 -6.79 -9.91
C ASN A 25 3.76 -7.64 -9.23
N TYR A 26 4.02 -7.39 -7.94
CA TYR A 26 4.96 -8.21 -7.20
C TYR A 26 4.51 -8.38 -5.76
N LEU A 27 5.08 -9.39 -5.11
CA LEU A 27 4.88 -9.64 -3.70
C LEU A 27 6.22 -10.04 -3.08
N THR A 28 6.51 -9.51 -1.89
CA THR A 28 7.68 -9.88 -1.11
C THR A 28 7.31 -10.70 0.11
N SER A 29 8.09 -11.74 0.39
CA SER A 29 7.91 -12.62 1.54
C SER A 29 9.24 -13.25 1.94
N GLY A 30 9.65 -13.05 3.20
CA GLY A 30 10.88 -13.64 3.74
C GLY A 30 12.13 -13.22 2.97
N GLY A 31 12.17 -11.97 2.50
CA GLY A 31 13.29 -11.42 1.71
C GLY A 31 13.33 -11.85 0.24
N LYS A 32 12.37 -12.66 -0.24
CA LYS A 32 12.22 -13.01 -1.66
C LYS A 32 11.16 -12.14 -2.32
N THR A 33 11.39 -11.77 -3.57
CA THR A 33 10.42 -11.08 -4.42
C THR A 33 9.88 -12.03 -5.48
N TYR A 34 8.56 -12.13 -5.57
CA TYR A 34 7.84 -12.90 -6.56
C TYR A 34 7.17 -11.91 -7.52
N PHE A 35 7.54 -11.96 -8.80
CA PHE A 35 6.83 -11.20 -9.85
C PHE A 35 5.61 -11.97 -10.30
N CYS A 36 4.49 -11.26 -10.41
CA CYS A 36 3.16 -11.83 -10.53
C CYS A 36 2.45 -11.24 -11.74
N GLN A 37 1.75 -12.07 -12.51
CA GLN A 37 0.76 -11.54 -13.45
C GLN A 37 -0.47 -11.03 -12.68
N LYS A 38 -0.90 -11.79 -11.66
CA LYS A 38 -2.09 -11.50 -10.88
C LYS A 38 -1.92 -11.90 -9.42
N VAL A 39 -2.38 -11.03 -8.52
CA VAL A 39 -2.54 -11.34 -7.09
C VAL A 39 -4.03 -11.47 -6.81
N ARG A 40 -4.50 -12.67 -6.52
CA ARG A 40 -5.89 -12.91 -6.09
C ARG A 40 -5.94 -13.00 -4.57
N SER A 41 -6.75 -12.15 -3.95
CA SER A 41 -6.99 -12.19 -2.51
C SER A 41 -7.88 -13.38 -2.17
N GLY A 42 -7.33 -14.36 -1.44
CA GLY A 42 -8.12 -15.36 -0.73
C GLY A 42 -8.43 -14.89 0.70
N LEU A 43 -9.15 -15.68 1.50
CA LEU A 43 -9.53 -15.29 2.86
C LEU A 43 -8.32 -15.22 3.82
N PHE A 44 -7.35 -16.13 3.68
CA PHE A 44 -6.17 -16.22 4.55
C PHE A 44 -4.83 -16.13 3.82
N CYS A 45 -4.85 -16.30 2.50
CA CYS A 45 -3.65 -16.36 1.68
C CYS A 45 -3.78 -15.45 0.46
N ALA A 46 -2.67 -14.84 0.07
CA ALA A 46 -2.48 -14.32 -1.26
C ALA A 46 -2.24 -15.51 -2.21
N ASN A 47 -3.05 -15.62 -3.26
CA ASN A 47 -2.79 -16.54 -4.36
C ASN A 47 -2.11 -15.77 -5.48
N ILE A 48 -0.86 -16.11 -5.75
CA ILE A 48 -0.02 -15.43 -6.72
C ILE A 48 0.11 -16.31 -7.95
N VAL A 49 -0.18 -15.77 -9.12
CA VAL A 49 0.16 -16.42 -10.39
C VAL A 49 1.49 -15.86 -10.86
N THR A 50 2.53 -16.68 -10.84
CA THR A 50 3.87 -16.33 -11.30
C THR A 50 3.92 -16.25 -12.83
N SER A 51 4.95 -15.61 -13.38
CA SER A 51 5.07 -15.38 -14.83
C SER A 51 5.15 -16.65 -15.67
N ASP A 52 5.59 -17.76 -15.07
CA ASP A 52 5.63 -19.11 -15.64
C ASP A 52 4.32 -19.90 -15.47
N GLY A 53 3.27 -19.27 -14.92
CA GLY A 53 1.92 -19.82 -14.83
C GLY A 53 1.64 -20.66 -13.58
N PHE A 54 2.63 -20.88 -12.70
CA PHE A 54 2.39 -21.56 -11.43
C PHE A 54 1.59 -20.69 -10.46
N THR A 55 0.79 -21.33 -9.61
CA THR A 55 0.08 -20.65 -8.53
C THR A 55 0.76 -20.93 -7.20
N LEU A 56 1.26 -19.88 -6.55
CA LEU A 56 1.82 -19.93 -5.20
C LEU A 56 0.79 -19.41 -4.19
N LYS A 57 0.67 -20.09 -3.06
CA LYS A 57 -0.16 -19.65 -1.93
C LYS A 57 0.73 -19.18 -0.80
N ILE A 58 0.63 -17.90 -0.47
CA ILE A 58 1.41 -17.30 0.62
C ILE A 58 0.44 -16.80 1.70
N PRO A 59 0.53 -17.30 2.95
CA PRO A 59 -0.27 -16.77 4.05
C PRO A 59 -0.04 -15.28 4.21
N TYR A 60 -1.09 -14.49 4.42
CA TYR A 60 -0.92 -13.03 4.56
C TYR A 60 0.07 -12.66 5.66
N SER A 61 0.09 -13.40 6.77
CA SER A 61 1.03 -13.21 7.88
C SER A 61 2.51 -13.31 7.50
N LYS A 62 2.83 -13.88 6.32
CA LYS A 62 4.19 -14.00 5.79
C LYS A 62 4.48 -13.02 4.66
N VAL A 63 3.50 -12.23 4.24
CA VAL A 63 3.65 -11.23 3.17
C VAL A 63 4.21 -9.95 3.76
N ASP A 64 5.38 -9.53 3.29
CA ASP A 64 6.06 -8.32 3.75
C ASP A 64 5.56 -7.08 2.99
N ALA A 65 5.39 -7.19 1.67
CA ALA A 65 4.81 -6.14 0.84
C ALA A 65 4.12 -6.71 -0.42
N VAL A 66 3.19 -5.96 -0.99
CA VAL A 66 2.50 -6.27 -2.24
C VAL A 66 2.43 -5.00 -3.09
N TYR A 67 2.85 -5.09 -4.35
CA TYR A 67 2.53 -4.11 -5.35
C TYR A 67 1.48 -4.68 -6.30
N ARG A 68 0.31 -4.04 -6.32
CA ARG A 68 -0.82 -4.48 -7.16
C ARG A 68 -1.55 -3.27 -7.71
N ASP A 69 -1.83 -3.28 -9.00
CA ASP A 69 -2.66 -2.27 -9.67
C ASP A 69 -2.15 -0.83 -9.44
N GLY A 70 -0.82 -0.64 -9.51
CA GLY A 70 -0.20 0.66 -9.30
C GLY A 70 0.02 1.07 -7.83
N LYS A 71 -0.43 0.24 -6.87
CA LYS A 71 -0.42 0.56 -5.44
C LYS A 71 0.52 -0.36 -4.67
N LEU A 72 1.33 0.25 -3.81
CA LEU A 72 2.19 -0.46 -2.87
C LEU A 72 1.48 -0.62 -1.52
N TYR A 73 1.53 -1.82 -0.98
CA TYR A 73 1.09 -2.16 0.36
C TYR A 73 2.26 -2.76 1.13
N GLU A 74 2.54 -2.27 2.33
CA GLU A 74 3.63 -2.76 3.18
C GLU A 74 3.08 -3.25 4.53
N ARG A 75 3.65 -4.31 5.08
CA ARG A 75 3.27 -4.84 6.39
C ARG A 75 3.87 -3.97 7.48
N LEU A 76 2.98 -3.33 8.23
CA LEU A 76 3.34 -2.41 9.31
C LEU A 76 2.60 -2.75 10.60
N PRO A 77 3.14 -2.38 11.78
CA PRO A 77 2.44 -2.53 13.04
C PRO A 77 1.18 -1.66 13.07
N VAL A 78 0.08 -2.24 13.55
CA VAL A 78 -1.16 -1.49 13.81
C VAL A 78 -1.03 -0.86 15.20
N ILE A 79 -1.12 0.46 15.24
CA ILE A 79 -0.98 1.27 16.46
C ILE A 79 -2.36 1.73 16.91
N TYR A 80 -2.72 1.42 18.16
CA TYR A 80 -3.92 1.91 18.84
C TYR A 80 -3.51 2.65 20.10
N GLU A 81 -4.09 3.83 20.33
CA GLU A 81 -3.80 4.66 21.52
C GLU A 81 -2.30 4.94 21.73
N GLY A 82 -1.53 5.02 20.65
CA GLY A 82 -0.08 5.30 20.67
C GLY A 82 0.80 4.08 20.95
N ALA A 83 0.25 2.87 21.08
CA ALA A 83 1.02 1.65 21.31
C ALA A 83 0.77 0.58 20.23
N ALA A 84 1.84 -0.14 19.87
CA ALA A 84 1.73 -1.32 19.01
C ALA A 84 1.08 -2.47 19.79
N GLN A 85 -0.05 -2.99 19.29
CA GLN A 85 -0.80 -4.06 19.97
C GLN A 85 -0.35 -5.47 19.55
N GLY A 86 0.90 -5.62 19.09
CA GLY A 86 1.43 -6.89 18.56
C GLY A 86 0.77 -7.37 17.25
N LYS A 87 -0.09 -6.55 16.63
CA LYS A 87 -0.77 -6.84 15.37
C LYS A 87 -0.09 -6.09 14.22
N THR A 88 -0.04 -6.71 13.04
CA THR A 88 0.46 -6.07 11.82
C THR A 88 -0.55 -6.21 10.68
N ALA A 89 -0.58 -5.24 9.78
CA ALA A 89 -1.46 -5.24 8.61
C ALA A 89 -0.72 -4.74 7.37
N LEU A 90 -1.20 -5.13 6.19
CA LEU A 90 -0.77 -4.54 4.92
C LEU A 90 -1.46 -3.18 4.78
N MET A 91 -0.69 -2.10 4.84
CA MET A 91 -1.19 -0.73 4.72
C MET A 91 -0.77 -0.14 3.36
N GLU A 92 -1.67 0.61 2.73
CA GLU A 92 -1.40 1.25 1.44
C GLU A 92 -0.40 2.40 1.63
N TYR A 93 0.75 2.35 0.97
CA TYR A 93 1.67 3.47 0.89
C TYR A 93 1.04 4.55 0.00
N ILE A 94 0.88 5.76 0.55
CA ILE A 94 0.26 6.88 -0.15
C ILE A 94 1.32 7.77 -0.77
N THR A 95 2.28 8.24 0.05
CA THR A 95 3.32 9.17 -0.39
C THR A 95 4.41 9.28 0.67
N SER A 96 5.50 9.98 0.36
CA SER A 96 6.54 10.33 1.31
C SER A 96 7.07 11.74 1.09
N ARG A 97 7.53 12.36 2.17
CA ARG A 97 8.13 13.70 2.16
C ARG A 97 9.08 13.84 3.34
N ASN A 98 10.29 14.34 3.10
CA ASN A 98 11.30 14.61 4.13
C ASN A 98 11.57 13.41 5.06
N GLY A 99 11.68 12.20 4.50
CA GLY A 99 11.91 10.96 5.26
C GLY A 99 10.68 10.42 6.01
N LEU A 100 9.55 11.12 5.96
CA LEU A 100 8.27 10.64 6.49
C LEU A 100 7.50 9.92 5.39
N ARG A 101 6.92 8.76 5.70
CA ARG A 101 6.07 7.96 4.81
C ARG A 101 4.65 7.93 5.37
N LEU A 102 3.68 8.29 4.54
CA LEU A 102 2.27 8.27 4.88
C LEU A 102 1.62 6.98 4.36
N TYR A 103 0.92 6.29 5.24
CA TYR A 103 0.21 5.06 4.96
C TYR A 103 -1.27 5.23 5.25
N LYS A 104 -2.10 4.52 4.49
CA LYS A 104 -3.54 4.42 4.70
C LYS A 104 -3.89 2.99 5.09
N TYR A 105 -4.69 2.87 6.14
CA TYR A 105 -5.24 1.60 6.59
C TYR A 105 -6.76 1.72 6.68
N CYS A 106 -7.45 0.73 6.14
CA CYS A 106 -8.91 0.64 6.23
C CYS A 106 -9.25 -0.35 7.34
N GLU A 107 -9.64 0.17 8.49
CA GLU A 107 -10.09 -0.62 9.61
C GLU A 107 -11.56 -0.96 9.46
N TYR A 108 -11.88 -2.22 9.72
CA TYR A 108 -13.24 -2.60 10.03
C TYR A 108 -13.48 -2.24 11.50
N GLY A 109 -14.21 -1.17 11.76
CA GLY A 109 -14.62 -0.85 13.13
C GLY A 109 -15.66 -1.87 13.61
N GLU A 110 -15.40 -2.54 14.74
CA GLU A 110 -16.40 -3.41 15.36
C GLU A 110 -17.60 -2.59 15.88
N CYS A 111 -18.78 -3.18 15.70
CA CYS A 111 -20.07 -2.62 16.05
C CYS A 111 -20.42 -2.90 17.50
N GLY A 112 -20.13 -1.95 18.37
CA GLY A 112 -20.86 -1.79 19.62
C GLY A 112 -20.41 -2.67 20.78
N ASP A 113 -20.77 -2.19 21.97
CA ASP A 113 -20.59 -2.91 23.23
C ASP A 113 -21.78 -3.87 23.40
N LEU A 114 -21.50 -5.19 23.34
CA LEU A 114 -22.49 -6.27 23.52
C LEU A 114 -23.23 -6.18 24.86
N LEU A 115 -22.63 -5.56 25.87
CA LEU A 115 -23.24 -5.37 27.19
C LEU A 115 -24.06 -4.08 27.30
N ARG A 116 -23.86 -3.12 26.38
CA ARG A 116 -24.56 -1.82 26.36
C ARG A 116 -25.53 -1.66 25.19
N CYS A 117 -25.72 -2.69 24.36
CA CYS A 117 -26.64 -2.71 23.22
C CYS A 117 -26.47 -1.52 22.25
N ASN A 118 -25.27 -0.92 22.17
CA ASN A 118 -25.05 0.26 21.36
C ASN A 118 -24.48 -0.14 20.00
N TYR A 119 -25.34 -0.71 19.16
CA TYR A 119 -24.98 -1.18 17.83
C TYR A 119 -24.85 0.01 16.88
N LYS A 120 -23.62 0.42 16.56
CA LYS A 120 -23.37 1.27 15.38
C LYS A 120 -23.25 0.40 14.14
N PRO A 121 -23.79 0.79 12.98
CA PRO A 121 -23.53 0.07 11.73
C PRO A 121 -22.04 -0.10 11.48
N ALA A 122 -21.66 -1.26 10.91
CA ALA A 122 -20.28 -1.51 10.52
C ALA A 122 -19.90 -0.42 9.51
N HIS A 123 -18.89 0.37 9.87
CA HIS A 123 -18.38 1.41 9.00
C HIS A 123 -16.89 1.20 8.84
N LEU A 124 -16.44 1.35 7.61
CA LEU A 124 -15.05 1.29 7.26
C LEU A 124 -14.41 2.59 7.77
N GLN A 125 -13.57 2.49 8.80
CA GLN A 125 -12.79 3.61 9.28
C GLN A 125 -11.50 3.68 8.48
N VAL A 126 -11.23 4.84 7.89
CA VAL A 126 -9.96 5.09 7.22
C VAL A 126 -9.05 5.79 8.21
N VAL A 127 -7.89 5.21 8.46
CA VAL A 127 -6.87 5.72 9.37
C VAL A 127 -5.60 5.97 8.57
N TYR A 128 -4.91 7.08 8.84
CA TYR A 128 -3.60 7.33 8.26
C TYR A 128 -2.51 7.27 9.32
N TYR A 129 -1.39 6.64 8.97
CA TYR A 129 -0.22 6.49 9.82
C TYR A 129 0.98 7.14 9.15
N VAL A 130 1.77 7.88 9.93
CA VAL A 130 3.06 8.41 9.51
C VAL A 130 4.14 7.56 10.15
N PHE A 131 5.06 7.10 9.33
CA PHE A 131 6.27 6.40 9.76
C PHE A 131 7.50 7.23 9.37
N LYS A 132 8.56 7.14 10.20
CA LYS A 132 9.86 7.76 9.94
C LYS A 132 10.93 6.70 10.13
N ASP A 133 11.76 6.48 9.11
CA ASP A 133 12.86 5.51 9.18
C ASP A 133 12.43 4.09 9.61
N GLY A 134 11.20 3.68 9.25
CA GLY A 134 10.61 2.38 9.60
C GLY A 134 9.86 2.36 10.93
N GLU A 135 10.00 3.39 11.76
CA GLU A 135 9.36 3.49 13.07
C GLU A 135 8.06 4.31 13.01
N PHE A 136 7.10 3.96 13.86
CA PHE A 136 5.86 4.73 13.98
C PHE A 136 6.18 6.14 14.50
N TYR A 137 5.66 7.15 13.80
CA TYR A 137 5.88 8.56 14.15
C TYR A 137 4.60 9.24 14.63
N LEU A 138 3.49 9.09 13.90
CA LEU A 138 2.25 9.80 14.20
C LEU A 138 1.02 9.10 13.64
N LEU A 139 -0.06 9.07 14.42
CA LEU A 139 -1.40 8.73 13.95
C LEU A 139 -2.10 10.00 13.48
N VAL A 140 -2.66 10.00 12.27
CA VAL A 140 -3.44 11.13 11.77
C VAL A 140 -4.87 11.03 12.31
N ASP A 141 -5.29 12.02 13.07
CA ASP A 141 -6.60 12.10 13.70
C ASP A 141 -7.29 13.44 13.39
N CYS A 142 -8.49 13.66 13.92
CA CYS A 142 -9.23 14.91 13.71
C CYS A 142 -8.53 16.15 14.28
N LYS A 143 -7.57 16.00 15.19
CA LYS A 143 -6.85 17.11 15.82
C LYS A 143 -5.68 17.58 14.96
N ASN A 144 -5.07 16.69 14.17
CA ASN A 144 -3.87 16.98 13.39
C ASN A 144 -4.04 16.85 11.87
N ALA A 145 -5.13 16.26 11.36
CA ALA A 145 -5.31 16.02 9.93
C ALA A 145 -5.18 17.30 9.07
N ALA A 146 -5.70 18.43 9.56
CA ALA A 146 -5.69 19.70 8.86
C ALA A 146 -4.27 20.27 8.61
N SER A 147 -3.27 19.84 9.39
CA SER A 147 -1.87 20.24 9.19
C SER A 147 -1.04 19.14 8.53
N VAL A 148 -1.27 17.88 8.91
CA VAL A 148 -0.47 16.73 8.45
C VAL A 148 -0.79 16.36 7.00
N LEU A 149 -2.07 16.27 6.62
CA LEU A 149 -2.42 15.86 5.25
C LEU A 149 -1.94 16.87 4.19
N PRO A 150 -2.07 18.20 4.38
CA PRO A 150 -1.50 19.17 3.44
C PRO A 150 0.02 19.14 3.37
N PHE A 151 0.72 18.81 4.47
CA PHE A 151 2.16 18.58 4.44
C PHE A 151 2.52 17.48 3.43
N PHE A 152 1.70 16.43 3.29
CA PHE A 152 1.86 15.39 2.28
C PHE A 152 1.23 15.73 0.91
N GLY A 153 0.73 16.94 0.72
CA GLY A 153 0.09 17.37 -0.53
C GLY A 153 -1.35 16.86 -0.71
N ILE A 154 -1.97 16.33 0.34
CA ILE A 154 -3.35 15.84 0.32
C ILE A 154 -4.27 16.98 0.73
N LYS A 155 -5.27 17.28 -0.12
CA LYS A 155 -6.29 18.29 0.17
C LYS A 155 -7.25 17.79 1.24
N VAL A 156 -7.51 18.64 2.22
CA VAL A 156 -8.55 18.43 3.24
C VAL A 156 -9.70 19.37 2.89
N ALA A 157 -10.92 18.84 2.78
CA ALA A 157 -12.13 19.59 2.48
C ALA A 157 -12.73 20.23 3.74
#